data_AF-A0A5C7QKK1-F1
#
_entry.id   AF-A0A5C7QKK1-F1
#
_cell.length_a   1.000
_cell.length_b   1.000
_cell.length_c   1.000
_cell.angle_alpha   90.00
_cell.angle_beta   90.00
_cell.angle_gamma   90.00
#
_symmetry.space_group_name_H-M   'P 1'
#
loop_
_entity.id
_entity.type
_entity.pdbx_description
1 polymer ?
#
loop_
_entity_poly.entity_id
_entity_poly.type
_entity_poly.pdbx_seq_one_letter_code
_entity_poly.pdbx_strand_id
1 'polypeptide(L)'
;MPNIAQIENAQPLTASQSVGLIAAMRASEFFKENAFRLDDLAERIKALVNRRKTITGASNASPIVITATAHGFSDDDAVTIQNVTGNTAANGVWIIDNATANTFELLGSAGNAAYVSGGEVVSLNSQHLSAIAAALDDIGDGTVGLKGGKEGVDYSQSRDREDLLRQAFSVLYTDAELGGGVVYTGLSANLANQATW
;
A
#
# COMPACT_ATOMS: atom_id res chain seq x y z
N MET A 1 3.93 5.26 -12.90
CA MET A 1 3.96 4.80 -11.49
C MET A 1 3.15 5.78 -10.65
N PRO A 2 2.32 5.32 -9.71
CA PRO A 2 1.56 6.20 -8.82
C PRO A 2 2.52 7.05 -7.98
N ASN A 3 2.21 8.34 -7.82
CA ASN A 3 2.94 9.21 -6.91
C ASN A 3 2.44 9.04 -5.46
N ILE A 4 3.21 9.56 -4.49
CA ILE A 4 2.92 9.42 -3.05
C ILE A 4 1.51 9.93 -2.70
N ALA A 5 1.12 11.11 -3.21
CA ALA A 5 -0.20 11.69 -2.94
C ALA A 5 -1.34 10.85 -3.52
N GLN A 6 -1.14 10.20 -4.67
CA GLN A 6 -2.12 9.28 -5.24
C GLN A 6 -2.28 8.02 -4.37
N ILE A 7 -1.20 7.56 -3.74
CA ILE A 7 -1.21 6.39 -2.85
C ILE A 7 -1.93 6.73 -1.54
N GLU A 8 -1.53 7.79 -0.84
CA GLU A 8 -2.08 8.13 0.48
C GLU A 8 -3.58 8.45 0.44
N ASN A 9 -4.06 8.99 -0.68
CA ASN A 9 -5.48 9.30 -0.90
C ASN A 9 -6.27 8.17 -1.58
N ALA A 10 -5.61 7.09 -2.03
CA ALA A 10 -6.30 5.97 -2.65
C ALA A 10 -7.20 5.24 -1.64
N GLN A 11 -8.29 4.67 -2.13
CA GLN A 11 -9.08 3.73 -1.35
C GLN A 11 -8.30 2.42 -1.18
N PRO A 12 -8.53 1.67 -0.07
CA PRO A 12 -7.91 0.37 0.12
C PRO A 12 -8.31 -0.60 -1.00
N LEU A 13 -7.41 -1.54 -1.28
CA LEU A 13 -7.57 -2.54 -2.33
C LEU A 13 -8.90 -3.29 -2.22
N THR A 14 -9.70 -3.27 -3.28
CA THR A 14 -10.97 -4.00 -3.35
C THR A 14 -10.76 -5.45 -3.77
N ALA A 15 -11.76 -6.31 -3.52
CA ALA A 15 -11.72 -7.71 -3.94
C ALA A 15 -11.66 -7.88 -5.47
N SER A 16 -12.25 -6.95 -6.24
CA SER A 16 -12.18 -6.99 -7.70
C SER A 16 -10.77 -6.64 -8.19
N GLN A 17 -10.20 -5.56 -7.64
CA GLN A 17 -8.85 -5.14 -7.98
C GLN A 17 -7.80 -6.19 -7.60
N SER A 18 -7.96 -6.89 -6.47
CA SER A 18 -7.01 -7.93 -6.07
C SER A 18 -6.99 -9.11 -7.03
N VAL A 19 -8.15 -9.54 -7.57
CA VAL A 19 -8.20 -10.60 -8.58
C VAL A 19 -7.50 -10.18 -9.87
N GLY A 20 -7.77 -8.96 -10.35
CA GLY A 20 -7.11 -8.41 -11.54
C GLY A 20 -5.59 -8.27 -11.36
N LEU A 21 -5.16 -7.77 -10.19
CA LEU A 21 -3.76 -7.62 -9.86
C LEU A 21 -3.04 -8.97 -9.76
N ILE A 22 -3.64 -9.97 -9.10
CA ILE A 22 -3.08 -11.33 -9.04
C ILE A 22 -2.89 -11.90 -10.46
N ALA A 23 -3.88 -11.73 -11.33
CA ALA A 23 -3.79 -12.19 -12.71
C ALA A 23 -2.66 -11.47 -13.48
N ALA A 24 -2.56 -10.15 -13.33
CA ALA A 24 -1.53 -9.35 -13.97
C ALA A 24 -0.12 -9.71 -13.47
N MET A 25 0.05 -9.85 -12.16
CA MET A 25 1.35 -10.21 -11.55
C MET A 25 1.78 -11.62 -11.95
N ARG A 26 0.85 -12.58 -12.05
CA ARG A 26 1.14 -13.93 -12.55
C ARG A 26 1.50 -13.97 -14.04
N ALA A 27 1.00 -13.00 -14.81
CA ALA A 27 1.33 -12.87 -16.23
C ALA A 27 2.68 -12.17 -16.47
N SER A 28 3.26 -11.53 -15.44
CA SER A 28 4.52 -10.80 -15.54
C SER A 28 5.71 -11.71 -15.86
N GLU A 29 6.73 -11.15 -16.52
CA GLU A 29 7.98 -11.87 -16.79
C GLU A 29 8.69 -12.25 -15.48
N PHE A 30 8.67 -11.36 -14.49
CA PHE A 30 9.28 -11.60 -13.18
C PHE A 30 8.70 -12.83 -12.47
N PHE A 31 7.38 -12.99 -12.50
CA PHE A 31 6.71 -14.15 -11.90
C PHE A 31 7.07 -15.45 -12.63
N LYS A 32 7.11 -15.43 -13.97
CA LYS A 32 7.48 -16.62 -14.76
C LYS A 32 8.89 -17.11 -14.41
N GLU A 33 9.81 -16.20 -14.15
CA GLU A 33 11.19 -16.51 -13.77
C GLU A 33 11.33 -16.99 -12.31
N ASN A 34 10.44 -16.54 -11.41
CA ASN A 34 10.56 -16.73 -9.96
C ASN A 34 9.37 -17.44 -9.30
N ALA A 35 8.51 -18.11 -10.07
CA ALA A 35 7.24 -18.67 -9.59
C ALA A 35 7.38 -19.56 -8.34
N PHE A 36 8.49 -20.28 -8.20
CA PHE A 36 8.78 -21.12 -7.03
C PHE A 36 8.87 -20.33 -5.71
N ARG A 37 9.29 -19.06 -5.74
CA ARG A 37 9.42 -18.19 -4.56
C ARG A 37 8.16 -17.39 -4.25
N LEU A 38 7.15 -17.45 -5.13
CA LEU A 38 5.99 -16.56 -5.15
C LEU A 38 4.68 -17.37 -5.09
N ASP A 39 4.72 -18.56 -4.50
CA ASP A 39 3.57 -19.44 -4.35
C ASP A 39 2.48 -18.83 -3.46
N ASP A 40 2.88 -18.04 -2.47
CA ASP A 40 2.02 -17.31 -1.53
C ASP A 40 1.46 -15.97 -2.07
N LEU A 41 1.76 -15.59 -3.31
CA LEU A 41 1.39 -14.29 -3.90
C LEU A 41 -0.09 -13.94 -3.74
N ALA A 42 -0.96 -14.90 -4.05
CA ALA A 42 -2.39 -14.67 -3.98
C ALA A 42 -2.87 -14.50 -2.53
N GLU A 43 -2.21 -15.14 -1.57
CA GLU A 43 -2.56 -15.04 -0.15
C GLU A 43 -2.13 -13.68 0.41
N ARG A 44 -0.92 -13.22 0.06
CA ARG A 44 -0.43 -11.89 0.46
C ARG A 44 -1.31 -10.76 -0.06
N ILE A 45 -1.69 -10.80 -1.34
CA ILE A 45 -2.59 -9.78 -1.91
C ILE A 45 -3.96 -9.83 -1.25
N LYS A 46 -4.51 -11.04 -1.02
CA LYS A 46 -5.81 -11.19 -0.35
C LYS A 46 -5.80 -10.68 1.08
N ALA A 47 -4.69 -10.82 1.80
CA ALA A 47 -4.53 -10.27 3.16
C ALA A 47 -4.57 -8.73 3.20
N LEU A 48 -4.32 -8.06 2.08
CA LEU A 48 -4.36 -6.60 1.95
C LEU A 48 -5.70 -6.07 1.43
N VAL A 49 -6.66 -6.94 1.10
CA VAL A 49 -7.99 -6.52 0.63
C VAL A 49 -8.76 -5.86 1.76
N ASN A 50 -9.25 -4.64 1.54
CA ASN A 50 -10.03 -3.86 2.50
C ASN A 50 -9.33 -3.77 3.87
N ARG A 51 -7.99 -3.70 3.90
CA ARG A 51 -7.19 -3.62 5.13
C ARG A 51 -7.29 -2.22 5.73
N ARG A 52 -8.41 -1.99 6.42
CA ARG A 52 -8.78 -0.76 7.10
C ARG A 52 -9.52 -1.03 8.39
N LYS A 53 -9.52 -0.07 9.32
CA LYS A 53 -10.25 -0.18 10.58
C LYS A 53 -10.75 1.17 11.07
N THR A 54 -11.98 1.18 11.59
CA THR A 54 -12.53 2.36 12.29
C THR A 54 -11.79 2.59 13.60
N ILE A 55 -11.43 3.85 13.83
CA ILE A 55 -10.84 4.32 15.09
C ILE A 55 -11.96 4.68 16.06
N THR A 56 -11.77 4.32 17.33
CA THR A 56 -12.72 4.63 18.41
C THR A 56 -12.14 5.54 19.48
N GLY A 57 -10.84 5.82 19.41
CA GLY A 57 -10.16 6.75 20.30
C GLY A 57 -8.76 7.09 19.81
N ALA A 58 -8.32 8.30 20.15
CA ALA A 58 -6.95 8.76 19.98
C ALA A 58 -6.53 9.53 21.25
N SER A 59 -5.47 9.10 21.93
CA SER A 59 -5.01 9.76 23.15
C SER A 59 -4.41 11.13 22.82
N ASN A 60 -4.60 12.11 23.72
CA ASN A 60 -3.90 13.40 23.63
C ASN A 60 -2.56 13.31 24.38
N ALA A 61 -1.63 12.54 23.83
CA ALA A 61 -0.32 12.27 24.41
C ALA A 61 0.77 12.23 23.31
N SER A 62 2.03 12.07 23.73
CA SER A 62 3.18 11.86 22.85
C SER A 62 3.94 10.62 23.32
N PRO A 63 3.88 9.48 22.62
CA PRO A 63 3.12 9.22 21.38
C PRO A 63 1.59 9.21 21.54
N ILE A 64 0.88 9.45 20.43
CA ILE A 64 -0.57 9.23 20.30
C ILE A 64 -0.84 7.73 20.27
N VAL A 65 -1.71 7.26 21.15
CA VAL A 65 -2.23 5.88 21.18
C VAL A 65 -3.58 5.88 20.48
N ILE A 66 -3.71 5.07 19.43
CA ILE A 66 -4.95 4.84 18.70
C ILE A 66 -5.65 3.60 19.25
N THR A 67 -6.96 3.69 19.47
CA THR A 67 -7.81 2.58 19.85
C THR A 67 -8.65 2.11 18.66
N ALA A 68 -8.38 0.90 18.18
CA ALA A 68 -9.08 0.26 17.08
C ALA A 68 -9.19 -1.25 17.34
N THR A 69 -10.31 -1.71 17.91
CA THR A 69 -10.48 -3.11 18.34
C THR A 69 -10.24 -4.12 17.21
N ALA A 70 -9.37 -5.10 17.42
CA ALA A 70 -9.01 -6.11 16.41
C ALA A 70 -8.62 -5.48 15.06
N HIS A 71 -7.59 -4.63 15.08
CA HIS A 71 -7.10 -3.92 13.90
C HIS A 71 -6.25 -4.80 12.98
N GLY A 72 -5.54 -5.80 13.53
CA GLY A 72 -4.73 -6.74 12.74
C GLY A 72 -3.42 -6.16 12.16
N PHE A 73 -3.14 -4.88 12.39
CA PHE A 73 -1.82 -4.28 12.18
C PHE A 73 -0.78 -4.73 13.20
N SER A 74 0.48 -4.75 12.78
CA SER A 74 1.66 -5.07 13.59
C SER A 74 2.62 -3.88 13.63
N ASP A 75 3.63 -3.96 14.51
CA ASP A 75 4.74 -3.01 14.51
C ASP A 75 5.41 -2.91 13.13
N ASP A 76 5.92 -1.73 12.81
CA ASP A 76 6.52 -1.37 11.51
C ASP A 76 5.54 -1.33 10.31
N ASP A 77 4.24 -1.63 10.50
CA ASP A 77 3.24 -1.41 9.46
C ASP A 77 3.08 0.10 9.18
N ALA A 78 3.16 0.48 7.90
CA ALA A 78 2.84 1.83 7.46
C ALA A 78 1.32 1.98 7.23
N VAL A 79 0.73 3.01 7.85
CA VAL A 79 -0.70 3.28 7.78
C VAL A 79 -1.00 4.75 7.52
N THR A 80 -2.17 4.98 6.91
CA THR A 80 -2.75 6.31 6.75
C THR A 80 -3.94 6.44 7.68
N ILE A 81 -3.95 7.49 8.50
CA ILE A 81 -5.08 7.84 9.37
C ILE A 81 -5.79 9.06 8.81
N GLN A 82 -7.10 8.97 8.69
CA GLN A 82 -7.94 10.02 8.10
C GLN A 82 -9.21 10.24 8.92
N ASN A 83 -9.75 11.46 8.83
CA ASN A 83 -11.05 11.84 9.40
C ASN A 83 -11.14 11.79 10.94
N VAL A 84 -10.02 11.87 11.67
CA VAL A 84 -10.01 12.05 13.13
C VAL A 84 -10.38 13.49 13.46
N THR A 85 -11.41 13.67 14.28
CA THR A 85 -11.84 14.98 14.80
C THR A 85 -11.43 15.14 16.26
N GLY A 86 -11.07 16.36 16.66
CA GLY A 86 -10.50 16.62 17.98
C GLY A 86 -8.98 16.56 17.93
N ASN A 87 -8.40 15.37 18.16
CA ASN A 87 -6.96 15.14 18.01
C ASN A 87 -6.55 15.01 16.53
N THR A 88 -6.58 16.12 15.80
CA THR A 88 -6.32 16.12 14.35
C THR A 88 -4.85 15.84 14.00
N ALA A 89 -3.94 15.95 14.97
CA ALA A 89 -2.55 15.54 14.81
C ALA A 89 -2.38 14.04 14.57
N ALA A 90 -3.41 13.22 14.83
CA ALA A 90 -3.42 11.82 14.45
C ALA A 90 -3.61 11.60 12.94
N ASN A 91 -4.13 12.58 12.18
CA ASN A 91 -4.32 12.43 10.74
C ASN A 91 -2.98 12.54 10.00
N GLY A 92 -2.74 11.67 9.03
CA GLY A 92 -1.49 11.61 8.26
C GLY A 92 -1.00 10.19 8.05
N VAL A 93 0.22 10.06 7.55
CA VAL A 93 0.91 8.78 7.42
C VAL A 93 1.78 8.54 8.63
N TRP A 94 1.69 7.33 9.18
CA TRP A 94 2.39 6.94 10.40
C TRP A 94 2.97 5.54 10.28
N ILE A 95 4.05 5.31 11.02
CA ILE A 95 4.54 3.98 11.33
C ILE A 95 3.95 3.55 12.67
N ILE A 96 3.45 2.32 12.71
CA ILE A 96 2.90 1.71 13.91
C ILE A 96 4.02 1.23 14.84
N ASP A 97 3.87 1.54 16.12
CA ASP A 97 4.71 1.06 17.22
C ASP A 97 3.85 0.53 18.37
N ASN A 98 4.43 -0.29 19.25
CA ASN A 98 3.79 -0.88 20.43
C ASN A 98 2.38 -1.45 20.18
N ALA A 99 2.21 -2.18 19.08
CA ALA A 99 0.93 -2.73 18.65
C ALA A 99 0.46 -3.86 19.59
N THR A 100 -0.81 -3.79 19.98
CA THR A 100 -1.52 -4.84 20.71
C THR A 100 -2.69 -5.36 19.86
N ALA A 101 -3.61 -6.13 20.45
CA ALA A 101 -4.80 -6.59 19.72
C ALA A 101 -5.78 -5.45 19.39
N ASN A 102 -5.79 -4.36 20.17
CA ASN A 102 -6.82 -3.33 20.11
C ASN A 102 -6.28 -1.90 20.07
N THR A 103 -4.98 -1.72 20.25
CA THR A 103 -4.34 -0.41 20.32
C THR A 103 -2.98 -0.45 19.66
N PHE A 104 -2.53 0.70 19.18
CA PHE A 104 -1.16 0.90 18.69
C PHE A 104 -0.75 2.36 18.88
N GLU A 105 0.54 2.62 18.88
CA GLU A 105 1.13 3.94 18.96
C GLU A 105 1.54 4.45 17.57
N LEU A 106 1.46 5.77 17.39
CA LEU A 106 1.96 6.44 16.19
C LEU A 106 3.35 6.96 16.48
N LEU A 107 4.36 6.37 15.84
CA LEU A 107 5.76 6.71 16.08
C LEU A 107 6.02 8.21 15.84
N GLY A 108 6.65 8.88 16.80
CA GLY A 108 7.01 10.30 16.71
C GLY A 108 5.84 11.29 16.76
N SER A 109 4.62 10.83 17.03
CA SER A 109 3.44 11.70 17.07
C SER A 109 3.32 12.51 18.37
N ALA A 110 2.64 13.65 18.28
CA ALA A 110 2.27 14.46 19.43
C ALA A 110 0.81 14.91 19.31
N GLY A 111 0.00 14.53 20.29
CA GLY A 111 -1.40 14.93 20.36
C GLY A 111 -1.56 16.45 20.47
N ASN A 112 -2.57 17.00 19.79
CA ASN A 112 -2.84 18.44 19.81
C ASN A 112 -4.13 18.82 20.55
N ALA A 113 -5.02 17.86 20.82
CA ALA A 113 -6.29 18.07 21.50
C ALA A 113 -6.92 16.72 21.90
N ALA A 114 -8.02 16.78 22.67
CA ALA A 114 -8.81 15.61 23.00
C ALA A 114 -9.52 15.06 21.74
N TYR A 115 -9.55 13.73 21.59
CA TYR A 115 -10.34 13.06 20.57
C TYR A 115 -11.84 13.32 20.77
N VAL A 116 -12.54 13.58 19.67
CA VAL A 116 -13.99 13.82 19.66
C VAL A 116 -14.71 12.66 18.99
N SER A 117 -14.37 12.36 17.74
CA SER A 117 -15.05 11.33 16.95
C SER A 117 -14.31 11.03 15.65
N GLY A 118 -14.79 10.01 14.93
CA GLY A 118 -14.33 9.66 13.60
C GLY A 118 -12.99 8.93 13.60
N GLY A 119 -12.33 8.96 12.45
CA GLY A 119 -11.06 8.27 12.28
C GLY A 119 -11.23 6.91 11.61
N GLU A 120 -10.44 6.70 10.58
CA GLU A 120 -10.18 5.40 9.99
C GLU A 120 -8.68 5.26 9.79
N VAL A 121 -8.16 4.09 10.13
CA VAL A 121 -6.80 3.68 9.78
C VAL A 121 -6.87 2.77 8.56
N VAL A 122 -6.03 3.04 7.56
CA VAL A 122 -5.95 2.31 6.30
C VAL A 122 -4.51 1.86 6.09
N SER A 123 -4.31 0.60 5.68
CA SER A 123 -2.98 0.11 5.31
C SER A 123 -2.45 0.85 4.08
N LEU A 124 -1.27 1.44 4.20
CA LEU A 124 -0.64 2.14 3.07
C LEU A 124 -0.29 1.16 1.94
N ASN A 125 0.11 -0.07 2.27
CA ASN A 125 0.36 -1.12 1.28
C ASN A 125 -0.93 -1.48 0.49
N SER A 126 -2.08 -1.52 1.16
CA SER A 126 -3.37 -1.74 0.49
C SER A 126 -3.72 -0.60 -0.47
N GLN A 127 -3.50 0.65 -0.05
CA GLN A 127 -3.72 1.82 -0.90
C GLN A 127 -2.76 1.85 -2.10
N HIS A 128 -1.50 1.46 -1.90
CA HIS A 128 -0.50 1.41 -2.96
C HIS A 128 -0.86 0.37 -4.02
N LEU A 129 -1.23 -0.85 -3.61
CA LEU A 129 -1.67 -1.87 -4.55
C LEU A 129 -2.95 -1.47 -5.30
N SER A 130 -3.85 -0.74 -4.65
CA SER A 130 -5.05 -0.18 -5.30
C SER A 130 -4.70 0.85 -6.37
N ALA A 131 -3.76 1.77 -6.06
CA ALA A 131 -3.27 2.76 -7.00
C ALA A 131 -2.52 2.12 -8.18
N ILE A 132 -1.76 1.05 -7.94
CA ILE A 132 -1.14 0.26 -9.01
C ILE A 132 -2.19 -0.42 -9.87
N ALA A 133 -3.21 -1.04 -9.27
CA ALA A 133 -4.29 -1.68 -10.01
C ALA A 133 -5.05 -0.69 -10.91
N ALA A 134 -5.31 0.53 -10.43
CA ALA A 134 -5.90 1.59 -11.24
C ALA A 134 -4.97 2.02 -12.40
N ALA A 135 -3.68 2.20 -12.14
CA ALA A 135 -2.71 2.55 -13.18
C ALA A 135 -2.56 1.44 -14.24
N LEU A 136 -2.70 0.17 -13.86
CA LEU A 136 -2.70 -0.97 -14.79
C LEU A 136 -3.94 -1.01 -15.68
N ASP A 137 -5.08 -0.53 -15.17
CA ASP A 137 -6.34 -0.39 -15.93
C ASP A 137 -6.22 0.76 -16.95
N ASP A 138 -5.64 1.89 -16.54
CA ASP A 138 -5.39 3.06 -17.41
C ASP A 138 -4.45 2.74 -18.58
N ILE A 139 -3.41 1.92 -18.36
CA ILE A 139 -2.52 1.45 -19.43
C ILE A 139 -3.27 0.50 -20.38
N GLY A 140 -4.22 -0.28 -19.87
CA GLY A 140 -4.89 -1.34 -20.58
C GLY A 140 -4.01 -2.58 -20.79
N ASP A 141 -4.58 -3.60 -21.43
CA ASP A 141 -3.90 -4.84 -21.82
C ASP A 141 -3.39 -4.83 -23.27
N GLY A 142 -3.49 -3.67 -23.95
CA GLY A 142 -3.15 -3.53 -25.36
C GLY A 142 -4.15 -4.17 -26.34
N THR A 143 -5.30 -4.67 -25.87
CA THR A 143 -6.30 -5.34 -26.74
C THR A 143 -7.31 -4.39 -27.37
N VAL A 144 -7.42 -3.15 -26.87
CA VAL A 144 -8.24 -2.11 -27.52
C VAL A 144 -7.54 -1.66 -28.80
N GLY A 145 -7.93 -2.27 -29.91
CA GLY A 145 -7.43 -1.93 -31.24
C GLY A 145 -7.65 -0.45 -31.57
N LEU A 146 -6.64 0.38 -31.30
CA LEU A 146 -6.52 1.66 -31.97
C LEU A 146 -6.24 1.36 -33.44
N LYS A 147 -7.25 1.62 -34.30
CA LYS A 147 -7.04 1.73 -35.73
C LYS A 147 -6.04 2.86 -36.00
N GLY A 148 -4.76 2.52 -36.11
CA GLY A 148 -3.74 3.41 -36.65
C GLY A 148 -2.42 3.34 -35.90
N GLY A 149 -1.46 2.61 -36.47
CA GLY A 149 -0.04 2.73 -36.11
C GLY A 149 0.66 1.38 -35.95
N LYS A 150 1.12 0.82 -37.06
CA LYS A 150 2.36 0.02 -37.04
C LYS A 150 3.44 0.95 -36.44
N GLU A 151 4.28 0.42 -35.55
CA GLU A 151 5.46 1.07 -34.91
C GLU A 151 5.24 1.69 -33.51
N GLY A 152 5.66 0.96 -32.46
CA GLY A 152 6.31 1.55 -31.27
C GLY A 152 5.52 1.63 -29.96
N VAL A 153 4.19 1.70 -29.98
CA VAL A 153 3.38 1.92 -28.75
C VAL A 153 3.24 0.70 -27.85
N ASP A 154 3.26 -0.51 -28.42
CA ASP A 154 3.08 -1.76 -27.67
C ASP A 154 4.27 -2.03 -26.73
N TYR A 155 5.48 -1.65 -27.13
CA TYR A 155 6.69 -1.83 -26.32
C TYR A 155 6.70 -0.89 -25.11
N SER A 156 6.27 0.36 -25.26
CA SER A 156 6.21 1.29 -24.13
C SER A 156 5.12 0.90 -23.14
N GLN A 157 3.92 0.53 -23.60
CA GLN A 157 2.84 0.09 -22.71
C GLN A 157 3.20 -1.20 -21.96
N SER A 158 3.79 -2.19 -22.65
CA SER A 158 4.21 -3.45 -22.03
C SER A 158 5.33 -3.23 -21.00
N ARG A 159 6.31 -2.37 -21.31
CA ARG A 159 7.38 -2.03 -20.35
C ARG A 159 6.84 -1.28 -19.14
N ASP A 160 6.01 -0.26 -19.36
CA ASP A 160 5.47 0.55 -18.28
C ASP A 160 4.52 -0.28 -17.38
N ARG A 161 3.81 -1.26 -17.96
CA ARG A 161 3.03 -2.28 -17.23
C ARG A 161 3.93 -3.17 -16.38
N GLU A 162 5.01 -3.72 -16.95
CA GLU A 162 5.96 -4.55 -16.20
C GLU A 162 6.62 -3.77 -15.06
N ASP A 163 6.93 -2.49 -15.25
CA ASP A 163 7.50 -1.63 -14.21
C ASP A 163 6.51 -1.40 -13.06
N LEU A 164 5.20 -1.27 -13.33
CA LEU A 164 4.17 -1.25 -12.29
C LEU A 164 4.02 -2.58 -11.56
N LEU A 165 4.13 -3.70 -12.27
CA LEU A 165 4.03 -5.04 -11.67
C LEU A 165 5.24 -5.33 -10.77
N ARG A 166 6.44 -4.91 -11.18
CA ARG A 166 7.64 -4.92 -10.34
C ARG A 166 7.46 -4.09 -9.07
N GLN A 167 6.84 -2.91 -9.19
CA GLN A 167 6.50 -2.10 -8.03
C GLN A 167 5.53 -2.86 -7.10
N ALA A 168 4.51 -3.54 -7.61
CA ALA A 168 3.61 -4.35 -6.79
C ALA A 168 4.33 -5.49 -6.08
N PHE A 169 5.32 -6.14 -6.71
CA PHE A 169 6.14 -7.15 -6.04
C PHE A 169 6.93 -6.55 -4.86
N SER A 170 7.51 -5.36 -5.01
CA SER A 170 8.26 -4.69 -3.93
C SER A 170 7.38 -4.28 -2.73
N VAL A 171 6.06 -4.13 -2.93
CA VAL A 171 5.11 -3.85 -1.83
C VAL A 171 4.80 -5.12 -1.03
N LEU A 172 4.84 -6.28 -1.68
CA LEU A 172 4.43 -7.56 -1.11
C LEU A 172 5.59 -8.37 -0.53
N TYR A 173 6.79 -8.17 -1.07
CA TYR A 173 7.97 -8.96 -0.76
C TYR A 173 9.17 -8.06 -0.50
N THR A 174 10.01 -8.50 0.42
CA THR A 174 11.31 -7.90 0.69
C THR A 174 12.33 -8.31 -0.37
N ASP A 175 13.37 -7.49 -0.57
CA ASP A 175 14.46 -7.81 -1.50
C ASP A 175 15.14 -9.16 -1.19
N ALA A 176 15.15 -9.55 0.09
CA ALA A 176 15.69 -10.84 0.55
C ALA A 176 14.84 -12.03 0.04
N GLU A 177 13.51 -11.90 0.07
CA GLU A 177 12.58 -12.91 -0.47
C GLU A 177 12.67 -13.00 -2.00
N LEU A 178 12.98 -11.88 -2.66
CA LEU A 178 13.13 -11.79 -4.12
C LEU A 178 14.52 -12.18 -4.64
N GLY A 179 15.46 -12.59 -3.78
CA GLY A 179 16.78 -13.08 -4.19
C GLY A 179 17.91 -12.04 -4.23
N GLY A 180 17.75 -10.89 -3.55
CA GLY A 180 18.84 -9.98 -3.18
C GLY A 180 19.46 -9.12 -4.28
N GLY A 181 18.95 -9.17 -5.51
CA GLY A 181 19.46 -8.39 -6.66
C GLY A 181 18.49 -7.34 -7.20
N VAL A 182 17.30 -7.22 -6.60
CA VAL A 182 16.19 -6.41 -7.10
C VAL A 182 15.94 -5.29 -6.10
N VAL A 183 16.85 -4.31 -6.05
CA VAL A 183 16.62 -3.09 -5.26
C VAL A 183 15.65 -2.21 -6.03
N TYR A 184 14.36 -2.40 -5.81
CA TYR A 184 13.36 -1.41 -6.20
C TYR A 184 12.87 -0.75 -4.92
N THR A 185 13.26 0.51 -4.73
CA THR A 185 12.92 1.33 -3.57
C THR A 185 11.41 1.38 -3.38
N GLY A 186 10.86 0.42 -2.62
CA GLY A 186 9.50 0.44 -2.12
C GLY A 186 9.30 1.66 -1.23
N LEU A 187 8.04 2.08 -1.08
CA LEU A 187 7.66 3.25 -0.29
C LEU A 187 8.21 3.17 1.15
N SER A 188 8.43 1.97 1.69
CA SER A 188 9.06 1.72 3.00
C SER A 188 10.47 2.32 3.12
N ALA A 189 11.28 2.28 2.05
CA ALA A 189 12.62 2.89 2.04
C ALA A 189 12.58 4.43 1.93
N ASN A 190 11.52 4.99 1.33
CA ASN A 190 11.34 6.45 1.21
C ASN A 190 10.66 7.07 2.44
N LEU A 191 9.76 6.35 3.12
CA LEU A 191 9.12 6.80 4.36
C LEU A 191 10.09 6.78 5.55
N ALA A 192 11.00 5.80 5.62
CA ALA A 192 12.11 5.82 6.57
C ALA A 192 13.02 7.05 6.41
N ASN A 193 13.10 7.63 5.21
CA ASN A 193 13.90 8.80 4.89
C ASN A 193 13.15 10.14 5.06
N GLN A 194 11.85 10.10 5.41
CA GLN A 194 11.05 11.29 5.75
C GLN A 194 10.71 11.39 7.24
N ALA A 195 11.07 10.40 8.05
CA ALA A 195 10.91 10.42 9.51
C ALA A 195 12.01 11.20 10.27
N THR A 196 12.93 11.86 9.56
CA THR A 196 13.85 12.85 10.15
C THR A 196 13.32 14.27 9.97
N TRP A 197 12.56 14.75 10.94
CA TRP A 197 12.42 16.16 11.27
C TRP A 197 12.42 16.34 12.78
#